data_AF-R5CWD5-F1
#
_entry.id   AF-R5CWD5-F1
#
_cell.length_a   1.000
_cell.length_b   1.000
_cell.length_c   1.000
_cell.angle_alpha   90.00
_cell.angle_beta   90.00
_cell.angle_gamma   90.00
#
_symmetry.space_group_name_H-M   'P 1'
#
loop_
_entity.id
_entity.type
_entity.pdbx_description
1 polymer ?
#
loop_
_entity_poly.entity_id
_entity_poly.type
_entity_poly.pdbx_seq_one_letter_code
_entity_poly.pdbx_strand_id
1 'polypeptide(L)'
;MPRKYEKVEKLLPEVQRLNAEGYTHRQIAEKLVLGGKEVVKQLLQRERRKEIPGIRKQRGRKSAKTLQEDKHENKQLKMKVELLRDFLSLIGKE
;
A
#
# COMPACT_ATOMS: atom_id res chain seq x y z
N MET A 1 -8.03 -21.66 -4.25
CA MET A 1 -6.76 -21.54 -5.01
C MET A 1 -6.85 -20.36 -5.96
N PRO A 2 -5.75 -19.62 -6.23
CA PRO A 2 -5.76 -18.57 -7.25
C PRO A 2 -6.13 -19.17 -8.61
N ARG A 3 -6.91 -18.44 -9.41
CA ARG A 3 -7.30 -18.88 -10.76
C ARG A 3 -6.06 -18.92 -11.65
N LYS A 4 -5.79 -20.08 -12.27
CA LYS A 4 -4.76 -20.22 -13.30
C LYS A 4 -5.34 -19.83 -14.66
N TYR A 5 -4.67 -18.93 -15.37
CA TYR A 5 -5.10 -18.46 -16.69
C TYR A 5 -4.18 -19.07 -17.75
N GLU A 6 -4.37 -20.35 -18.05
CA GLU A 6 -3.47 -21.12 -18.94
C GLU A 6 -3.29 -20.46 -20.32
N LYS A 7 -4.36 -19.90 -20.90
CA LYS A 7 -4.29 -19.20 -22.18
C LYS A 7 -3.37 -17.97 -22.11
N VAL A 8 -3.40 -17.24 -21.00
CA VAL A 8 -2.58 -16.05 -20.79
C VAL A 8 -1.12 -16.46 -20.54
N GLU A 9 -0.89 -17.53 -19.78
CA GLU A 9 0.45 -18.07 -19.55
C GLU A 9 1.11 -18.56 -20.85
N LYS A 10 0.34 -19.19 -21.75
CA LYS A 10 0.84 -19.62 -23.07
C LYS A 10 1.13 -18.43 -24.00
N LEU A 11 0.33 -17.36 -23.96
CA LEU A 11 0.50 -16.17 -24.80
C LEU A 11 1.66 -15.27 -24.35
N LEU A 12 1.98 -15.27 -23.05
CA LEU A 12 2.94 -14.33 -22.47
C LEU A 12 4.36 -14.40 -23.10
N PRO A 13 4.98 -15.57 -23.29
CA PRO A 13 6.32 -15.66 -23.89
C PRO A 13 6.35 -15.09 -25.31
N GLU A 14 5.29 -15.32 -26.08
CA GLU A 14 5.20 -14.84 -27.46
C GLU A 14 5.05 -13.31 -27.53
N VAL A 15 4.24 -12.73 -26.64
CA VAL A 15 4.11 -11.28 -26.49
C VAL A 15 5.44 -10.64 -26.07
N GLN A 16 6.16 -11.24 -25.12
CA GLN A 16 7.46 -10.76 -24.67
C GLN A 16 8.51 -10.80 -25.79
N ARG A 17 8.55 -11.88 -26.58
CA ARG A 17 9.43 -12.02 -27.73
C ARG A 17 9.19 -10.91 -28.76
N LEU A 18 7.93 -10.70 -29.18
CA LEU A 18 7.60 -9.66 -30.15
C LEU A 18 7.90 -8.25 -29.61
N ASN A 19 7.70 -8.03 -28.32
CA ASN A 19 8.06 -6.76 -27.69
C ASN A 19 9.58 -6.53 -27.66
N ALA A 20 10.38 -7.59 -27.47
CA ALA A 20 11.84 -7.53 -27.53
C ALA A 20 12.37 -7.31 -28.96
N GLU A 21 11.67 -7.84 -29.96
CA GLU A 21 11.93 -7.62 -31.39
C GLU A 21 11.58 -6.19 -31.85
N GLY A 22 10.95 -5.37 -30.99
CA GLY A 22 10.63 -3.96 -31.26
C GLY A 22 9.27 -3.71 -31.91
N TYR A 23 8.39 -4.71 -31.97
CA TYR A 23 7.04 -4.52 -32.48
C TYR A 23 6.21 -3.59 -31.57
N THR A 24 5.39 -2.74 -32.18
CA THR A 24 4.46 -1.90 -31.43
C THR A 24 3.33 -2.74 -30.84
N HIS A 25 2.77 -2.31 -29.70
CA HIS A 25 1.65 -3.03 -29.07
C HIS A 25 0.42 -3.21 -29.99
N ARG A 26 0.22 -2.32 -30.99
CA ARG A 26 -0.84 -2.48 -32.01
C ARG A 26 -0.54 -3.65 -32.94
N GLN A 27 0.67 -3.70 -33.49
CA GLN A 27 1.11 -4.78 -34.37
C GLN A 27 1.11 -6.14 -33.66
N ILE A 28 1.50 -6.17 -32.38
CA ILE A 28 1.45 -7.39 -31.56
C ILE A 28 0.00 -7.85 -31.39
N ALA A 29 -0.93 -6.94 -31.11
CA ALA A 29 -2.34 -7.27 -30.96
C ALA A 29 -2.95 -7.78 -32.28
N GLU A 30 -2.59 -7.19 -33.42
CA GLU A 30 -3.03 -7.66 -34.74
C GLU A 30 -2.49 -9.05 -35.07
N LYS A 31 -1.18 -9.27 -34.87
CA LYS A 31 -0.51 -10.56 -35.15
C LYS A 31 -1.05 -11.71 -34.30
N LEU A 32 -1.42 -11.42 -33.05
CA LEU A 32 -1.96 -12.40 -32.10
C LEU A 32 -3.50 -12.41 -32.03
N VAL A 33 -4.16 -11.65 -32.90
CA VAL A 33 -5.63 -11.52 -32.95
C VAL A 33 -6.24 -11.19 -31.58
N LEU A 34 -5.60 -10.27 -30.86
CA LEU A 34 -6.04 -9.79 -29.56
C LEU A 34 -6.97 -8.58 -29.74
N GLY A 35 -7.86 -8.35 -28.77
CA GLY A 35 -8.86 -7.29 -28.80
C GLY A 35 -8.33 -5.84 -28.77
N GLY A 36 -7.03 -5.63 -29.02
CA GLY A 36 -6.40 -4.32 -29.20
C GLY A 36 -5.11 -4.13 -28.39
N LYS A 37 -4.44 -3.00 -28.65
CA LYS A 37 -3.15 -2.64 -28.02
C LYS A 37 -3.20 -2.61 -26.48
N GLU A 38 -4.36 -2.31 -25.90
CA GLU A 38 -4.52 -2.20 -24.45
C GLU A 38 -4.37 -3.55 -23.75
N VAL A 39 -4.75 -4.65 -24.41
CA VAL A 39 -4.60 -6.00 -23.88
C VAL A 39 -3.11 -6.32 -23.70
N VAL A 40 -2.30 -6.05 -24.72
CA VAL A 40 -0.84 -6.24 -24.71
C VAL A 40 -0.19 -5.35 -23.65
N LYS A 41 -0.57 -4.07 -23.60
CA LYS A 41 -0.05 -3.09 -22.63
C LYS A 41 -0.33 -3.53 -21.18
N GLN A 42 -1.57 -3.93 -20.89
CA GLN A 42 -1.96 -4.36 -19.54
C GLN A 42 -1.29 -5.68 -19.15
N LEU A 43 -1.16 -6.62 -20.08
CA LEU A 43 -0.47 -7.90 -19.86
C LEU A 43 0.98 -7.67 -19.45
N LEU A 44 1.73 -6.87 -20.22
CA LEU A 44 3.12 -6.53 -19.89
C LEU A 44 3.24 -5.71 -18.58
N GLN A 45 2.28 -4.82 -18.30
CA GLN A 45 2.28 -4.06 -17.04
C GLN A 45 2.06 -4.97 -15.82
N ARG A 46 1.22 -6.01 -15.94
CA ARG A 46 0.99 -6.98 -14.86
C ARG A 46 2.25 -7.78 -14.57
N GLU A 47 2.95 -8.25 -15.60
CA GLU A 47 4.21 -9.00 -15.40
C GLU A 47 5.29 -8.14 -14.73
N ARG A 48 5.49 -6.88 -15.17
CA ARG A 48 6.42 -5.97 -14.49
C ARG A 48 6.08 -5.73 -13.01
N ARG A 49 4.80 -5.73 -12.65
CA ARG A 49 4.36 -5.60 -11.24
C ARG A 49 4.60 -6.86 -10.42
N LYS A 50 4.74 -8.03 -11.03
CA LYS A 50 5.15 -9.26 -10.34
C LYS A 50 6.66 -9.27 -10.09
N GLU A 51 7.44 -8.79 -11.06
CA GLU A 51 8.91 -8.72 -10.96
C GLU A 51 9.37 -7.71 -9.92
N ILE A 52 8.66 -6.60 -9.76
CA ILE A 52 8.95 -5.64 -8.69
C ILE A 52 8.39 -6.24 -7.39
N PRO A 53 9.24 -6.67 -6.43
CA PRO A 53 8.77 -7.06 -5.11
C PRO A 53 8.24 -5.80 -4.42
N GLY A 54 6.96 -5.50 -4.61
CA GLY A 54 6.33 -4.38 -3.96
C GLY A 54 6.42 -4.57 -2.46
N ILE A 55 7.13 -3.67 -1.76
CA ILE A 55 6.99 -3.51 -0.31
C ILE A 55 5.49 -3.38 -0.08
N ARG A 56 4.87 -4.41 0.53
CA ARG A 56 3.45 -4.38 0.84
C ARG A 56 3.25 -3.16 1.71
N LYS A 57 2.58 -2.12 1.19
CA LYS A 57 2.11 -1.01 2.02
C LYS A 57 1.18 -1.65 3.04
N GLN A 58 1.69 -1.91 4.24
CA GLN A 58 0.92 -2.44 5.33
C GLN A 58 -0.19 -1.41 5.53
N ARG A 59 -1.42 -1.72 5.12
CA ARG A 59 -2.57 -0.93 5.53
C ARG A 59 -2.75 -1.21 7.01
N GLY A 60 -1.99 -0.48 7.81
CA GLY A 60 -2.02 -0.58 9.26
C GLY A 60 -3.39 -0.13 9.76
N ARG A 61 -3.84 -0.76 10.85
CA ARG A 61 -4.88 -0.19 11.70
C ARG A 61 -4.30 1.10 12.32
N LYS A 62 -5.13 2.12 12.58
CA LYS A 62 -4.70 3.24 13.43
C LYS A 62 -4.14 2.67 14.73
N SER A 63 -3.04 3.22 15.24
CA SER A 63 -2.51 2.81 16.55
C SER A 63 -3.63 2.92 17.58
N ALA A 64 -3.79 1.87 18.40
CA ALA A 64 -4.52 2.05 19.64
C ALA A 64 -3.75 3.05 20.51
N LYS A 65 -4.43 3.86 21.33
CA LYS A 65 -3.74 4.62 22.37
C LYS A 65 -2.86 3.65 23.15
N THR A 66 -1.57 3.92 23.20
CA THR A 66 -0.60 3.00 23.82
C THR A 66 -0.59 3.28 25.33
N LEU A 67 -0.42 2.26 26.17
CA LEU A 67 -0.28 2.43 27.63
C LEU A 67 0.77 3.49 28.03
N GLN A 68 1.77 3.73 27.18
CA GLN A 68 2.78 4.75 27.36
C GLN A 68 2.23 6.18 27.20
N GLU A 69 1.28 6.39 26.28
CA GLU A 69 0.60 7.67 26.07
C GLU A 69 -0.28 7.99 27.28
N ASP A 70 -1.05 7.01 27.78
CA ASP A 70 -1.89 7.17 28.98
C ASP A 70 -1.06 7.44 30.25
N LYS A 71 0.14 6.84 30.35
CA LYS A 71 1.09 7.14 31.44
C LYS A 71 1.61 8.58 31.36
N HIS A 72 1.91 9.07 30.16
CA HIS A 72 2.36 10.45 29.98
C HIS A 72 1.24 11.45 30.28
N GLU A 73 0.03 11.17 29.80
CA GLU A 73 -1.18 11.97 30.06
C GLU A 73 -1.48 12.03 31.56
N ASN A 74 -1.45 10.89 32.27
CA ASN A 74 -1.61 10.86 33.73
C ASN A 74 -0.53 11.66 34.47
N LYS A 75 0.72 11.61 34.03
CA LYS A 75 1.80 12.40 34.64
C LYS A 75 1.51 13.90 34.53
N GLN A 76 1.12 14.36 33.34
CA GLN A 76 0.78 15.77 33.13
C GLN A 76 -0.45 16.18 33.95
N LEU A 77 -1.48 15.33 34.04
CA LEU A 77 -2.67 15.59 34.83
C LEU A 77 -2.35 15.72 36.33
N LYS A 78 -1.51 14.84 36.87
CA LYS A 78 -1.06 14.93 38.27
C LYS A 78 -0.34 16.24 38.57
N MET A 79 0.59 16.64 37.70
CA MET A 79 1.32 17.91 37.85
C MET A 79 0.38 19.12 37.80
N LYS A 80 -0.61 19.11 36.91
CA LYS A 80 -1.62 20.19 36.82
C LYS A 80 -2.49 20.26 38.08
N VAL A 81 -2.92 19.11 38.60
CA VAL A 81 -3.74 19.06 39.81
C VAL A 81 -2.95 19.54 41.03
N GLU A 82 -1.69 19.14 41.15
CA GLU A 82 -0.79 19.61 42.22
C GLU A 82 -0.62 21.13 42.16
N LEU A 83 -0.28 21.66 40.99
CA LEU A 83 -0.14 23.10 40.77
C LEU A 83 -1.44 23.87 41.12
N LEU A 84 -2.61 23.34 40.75
CA LEU A 84 -3.89 23.95 41.10
C LEU A 84 -4.17 23.94 42.60
N ARG A 85 -3.78 22.87 43.31
CA ARG A 85 -3.91 22.79 44.77
C ARG A 85 -3.01 23.81 45.45
N ASP A 86 -1.77 23.96 44.97
CA ASP A 86 -0.84 24.96 45.49
C ASP A 86 -1.41 26.38 45.33
N PHE A 87 -1.99 26.67 44.16
CA PHE A 87 -2.67 27.96 43.93
C PHE A 87 -3.87 28.18 44.85
N LEU A 88 -4.70 27.16 45.08
CA LEU A 88 -5.87 27.25 45.95
C LEU A 88 -5.47 27.44 47.43
N SER A 89 -4.43 26.73 47.87
CA SER A 89 -3.85 26.87 49.22
C SER A 89 -3.32 28.29 49.46
N LEU A 90 -2.63 28.89 48.48
CA LEU A 90 -2.15 30.27 48.56
C LEU A 90 -3.28 31.31 48.67
N ILE A 91 -4.46 31.01 48.11
CA ILE A 91 -5.63 31.89 48.14
C ILE A 91 -6.50 31.63 49.40
N GLY A 92 -6.19 30.60 50.20
CA GLY A 92 -6.94 30.23 51.41
C GLY A 92 -8.31 29.62 51.10
N LYS A 93 -8.49 29.05 49.91
CA LYS A 93 -9.69 28.31 49.52
C LYS A 93 -9.35 26.83 49.49
N GLU A 94 -9.59 26.14 50.61
CA GLU A 94 -9.52 24.68 50.70
C GLU A 94 -10.91 24.04 50.49
#